data_AF-A0A956JY89-F1
#
_entry.id   AF-A0A956JY89-F1
#
_cell.length_a   1.000
_cell.length_b   1.000
_cell.length_c   1.000
_cell.angle_alpha   90.00
_cell.angle_beta   90.00
_cell.angle_gamma   90.00
#
_symmetry.space_group_name_H-M   'P 1'
#
loop_
_entity.id
_entity.type
_entity.pdbx_description
1 polymer ?
#
loop_
_entity_poly.entity_id
_entity_poly.type
_entity_poly.pdbx_seq_one_letter_code
_entity_poly.pdbx_strand_id
1 'polypeptide(L)'
;LFYAIPRRDEVILGGSAIEVADEVADEAAAGGAAAPPVDDALTVRILADAARFGLTHGDVRAVRVGLRPGRAEVRLARDLHDPRIVHCYGHGGAGFTLAWGCAEDVVGLVRTST
;
A
#
# COMPACT_ATOMS: atom_id res chain seq x y z
N LEU A 1 10.31 -11.51 -2.23
CA LEU A 1 9.70 -10.77 -1.09
C LEU A 1 8.64 -11.67 -0.48
N PHE A 2 8.66 -11.88 0.84
CA PHE A 2 7.64 -12.63 1.57
C PHE A 2 7.44 -11.97 2.94
N TYR A 3 6.19 -11.89 3.40
CA TYR A 3 5.85 -11.48 4.75
C TYR A 3 4.70 -12.32 5.28
N ALA A 4 4.71 -12.55 6.59
CA ALA A 4 3.62 -13.17 7.33
C ALA A 4 3.24 -12.25 8.50
N ILE A 5 1.98 -11.81 8.55
CA ILE A 5 1.46 -10.94 9.61
C ILE A 5 0.40 -11.72 10.38
N PRO A 6 0.72 -12.26 11.56
CA PRO A 6 -0.28 -12.93 12.39
C PRO A 6 -1.32 -11.92 12.89
N ARG A 7 -2.59 -12.29 12.81
CA ARG A 7 -3.72 -11.63 13.44
C ARG A 7 -4.30 -12.55 14.51
N ARG A 8 -5.40 -12.14 15.14
CA ARG A 8 -6.00 -12.89 16.25
C ARG A 8 -6.44 -14.31 15.83
N ASP A 9 -7.00 -14.45 14.65
CA ASP A 9 -7.70 -15.63 14.14
C ASP A 9 -7.25 -16.05 12.73
N GLU A 10 -6.43 -15.24 12.08
CA GLU A 10 -5.93 -15.47 10.74
C GLU A 10 -4.47 -15.02 10.60
N VAL A 11 -3.82 -15.39 9.50
CA VAL A 11 -2.50 -14.89 9.13
C VAL A 11 -2.59 -14.29 7.74
N ILE A 12 -2.03 -13.09 7.57
CA ILE A 12 -1.86 -12.51 6.24
C ILE A 12 -0.52 -12.98 5.70
N LEU A 13 -0.58 -13.78 4.64
CA LEU A 13 0.57 -14.15 3.84
C LEU A 13 0.61 -13.26 2.61
N GLY A 14 1.76 -12.67 2.35
CA GLY A 14 1.90 -11.82 1.18
C GLY A 14 3.35 -11.68 0.77
N GLY A 15 3.57 -10.94 -0.31
CA GLY A 15 4.91 -10.76 -0.83
C GLY A 15 4.91 -10.57 -2.33
N SER A 16 4.40 -9.45 -2.80
CA SER A 16 4.49 -9.02 -4.19
C SER A 16 4.83 -7.53 -4.24
N ALA A 17 5.55 -7.15 -5.28
CA ALA A 17 5.84 -5.78 -5.68
C ALA A 17 5.90 -5.81 -7.21
N ILE A 18 4.74 -5.67 -7.84
CA ILE A 18 4.55 -5.74 -9.28
C ILE A 18 4.16 -4.34 -9.73
N GLU A 19 4.88 -3.81 -10.70
CA GLU A 19 4.51 -2.55 -11.34
C GLU A 19 3.27 -2.78 -12.21
N VAL A 20 2.31 -1.87 -12.14
CA VAL A 20 1.12 -1.87 -12.98
C VAL A 20 1.29 -0.80 -14.05
N ALA A 21 0.67 -1.00 -15.22
CA ALA A 21 0.67 -0.01 -16.28
C ALA A 21 -0.03 1.28 -15.83
N ASP A 22 0.41 2.41 -16.37
CA ASP A 22 -0.07 3.74 -15.99
C ASP A 22 -1.59 3.87 -16.19
N GLU A 23 -2.16 3.24 -17.21
CA GLU A 23 -3.60 3.27 -17.48
C GLU A 23 -4.42 2.65 -16.33
N VAL A 24 -3.93 1.55 -15.76
CA VAL A 24 -4.58 0.87 -14.62
C VAL A 24 -4.43 1.72 -13.37
N ALA A 25 -3.29 2.38 -13.19
CA ALA A 25 -3.06 3.29 -12.09
C ALA A 25 -3.95 4.54 -12.18
N ASP A 26 -4.10 5.10 -13.38
CA ASP A 26 -4.92 6.28 -13.66
C ASP A 26 -6.42 5.99 -13.50
N GLU A 27 -6.90 4.85 -14.00
CA GLU A 27 -8.28 4.42 -13.78
C GLU A 27 -8.60 4.25 -12.29
N ALA A 28 -7.68 3.63 -11.53
CA ALA A 28 -7.84 3.48 -10.09
C ALA A 28 -7.79 4.83 -9.35
N ALA A 29 -6.92 5.74 -9.77
CA ALA A 29 -6.84 7.10 -9.20
C ALA A 29 -8.10 7.93 -9.49
N ALA A 30 -8.75 7.71 -10.64
CA ALA A 30 -10.02 8.33 -11.01
C ALA A 30 -11.24 7.78 -10.25
N GLY A 31 -11.05 6.87 -9.29
CA GLY A 31 -12.12 6.21 -8.55
C GLY A 31 -12.74 5.02 -9.28
N GLY A 32 -12.12 4.57 -10.39
CA GLY A 32 -12.43 3.31 -11.04
C GLY A 32 -12.07 2.14 -10.12
N ALA A 33 -13.03 1.25 -9.88
CA ALA A 33 -12.88 0.16 -8.91
C ALA A 33 -11.94 -0.98 -9.35
N ALA A 34 -11.16 -0.81 -10.42
CA ALA A 34 -10.32 -1.88 -10.95
C ALA A 34 -9.03 -2.02 -10.12
N ALA A 35 -9.14 -2.55 -8.90
CA ALA A 35 -8.00 -3.24 -8.31
C ALA A 35 -7.49 -4.27 -9.35
N PRO A 36 -6.17 -4.45 -9.51
CA PRO A 36 -5.65 -5.43 -10.45
C PRO A 36 -6.27 -6.80 -10.16
N PRO A 37 -6.57 -7.63 -11.18
CA PRO A 37 -7.21 -8.92 -10.95
C PRO A 37 -6.34 -9.80 -10.05
N VAL A 38 -6.99 -10.73 -9.34
CA VAL A 38 -6.28 -11.78 -8.62
C VAL A 38 -5.48 -12.62 -9.63
N ASP A 39 -4.24 -12.92 -9.26
CA ASP A 39 -3.35 -13.83 -9.97
C ASP A 39 -3.20 -15.13 -9.16
N ASP A 40 -3.75 -16.22 -9.69
CA ASP A 40 -3.71 -17.53 -9.06
C ASP A 40 -2.27 -18.07 -8.96
N ALA A 41 -1.43 -17.80 -9.95
CA ALA A 41 -0.02 -18.22 -9.92
C ALA A 41 0.75 -17.46 -8.83
N LEU A 42 0.45 -16.17 -8.65
CA LEU A 42 1.00 -15.38 -7.55
C LEU A 42 0.57 -15.93 -6.18
N THR A 43 -0.69 -16.35 -6.08
CA THR A 43 -1.25 -16.97 -4.86
C THR A 43 -0.51 -18.27 -4.55
N VAL A 44 -0.38 -19.17 -5.52
CA VAL A 44 0.36 -20.44 -5.37
C VAL A 44 1.79 -20.20 -4.92
N ARG A 45 2.48 -19.21 -5.52
CA ARG A 45 3.85 -18.85 -5.14
C ARG A 45 3.93 -18.35 -3.69
N ILE A 46 3.01 -17.51 -3.23
CA ILE A 46 3.00 -17.00 -1.85
C ILE A 46 2.81 -18.14 -0.84
N LEU A 47 1.93 -19.10 -1.14
CA LEU A 47 1.74 -20.29 -0.28
C LEU A 47 2.98 -21.19 -0.27
N ALA A 48 3.63 -21.38 -1.42
CA ALA A 48 4.88 -22.11 -1.51
C ALA A 48 6.02 -21.42 -0.73
N ASP A 49 6.11 -20.08 -0.79
CA ASP A 49 7.06 -19.30 0.01
C ASP A 49 6.80 -19.49 1.51
N ALA A 50 5.54 -19.47 1.96
CA ALA A 50 5.19 -19.75 3.36
C ALA A 50 5.67 -21.13 3.82
N ALA A 51 5.43 -22.17 3.01
CA ALA A 51 5.88 -23.53 3.29
C ALA A 51 7.42 -23.61 3.36
N ARG A 52 8.14 -22.90 2.48
CA ARG A 52 9.61 -22.82 2.49
C ARG A 52 10.16 -22.22 3.79
N PHE A 53 9.42 -21.30 4.41
CA PHE A 53 9.78 -20.72 5.72
C PHE A 53 9.23 -21.52 6.91
N GLY A 54 8.71 -22.73 6.68
CA GLY A 54 8.21 -23.60 7.75
C GLY A 54 6.85 -23.19 8.31
N LEU A 55 6.13 -22.28 7.64
CA LEU A 55 4.79 -21.87 8.04
C LEU A 55 3.78 -22.83 7.41
N THR A 56 3.07 -23.56 8.26
CA THR A 56 1.86 -24.29 7.86
C THR A 56 0.68 -23.33 7.91
N HIS A 57 -0.20 -23.40 6.92
CA HIS A 57 -1.43 -22.60 6.88
C HIS A 57 -2.66 -23.51 6.79
N GLY A 58 -3.79 -23.03 7.30
CA GLY A 58 -5.09 -23.65 7.08
C GLY A 58 -5.70 -23.24 5.73
N ASP A 59 -7.02 -23.32 5.64
CA ASP A 59 -7.73 -22.93 4.42
C ASP A 59 -7.55 -21.44 4.09
N VAL A 60 -7.37 -21.15 2.80
CA VAL A 60 -7.31 -19.77 2.30
C VAL A 60 -8.71 -19.14 2.43
N ARG A 61 -8.87 -18.23 3.38
CA ARG A 61 -10.15 -17.53 3.63
C ARG A 61 -10.49 -16.51 2.56
N ALA A 62 -9.48 -15.84 2.03
CA ALA A 62 -9.62 -14.73 1.11
C ALA A 62 -8.31 -14.47 0.36
N VAL A 63 -8.41 -14.11 -0.91
CA VAL A 63 -7.32 -13.51 -1.69
C VAL A 63 -7.66 -12.04 -1.94
N ARG A 64 -6.67 -11.16 -1.77
CA ARG A 64 -6.83 -9.71 -1.90
C ARG A 64 -5.64 -9.13 -2.65
N VAL A 65 -5.91 -8.06 -3.37
CA VAL A 65 -5.00 -7.31 -4.22
C VAL A 65 -5.21 -5.82 -3.96
N GLY A 66 -4.20 -5.01 -4.24
CA GLY A 66 -4.29 -3.57 -4.02
C GLY A 66 -3.10 -2.84 -4.63
N LEU A 67 -3.33 -1.58 -4.97
CA LEU A 67 -2.32 -0.68 -5.49
C LEU A 67 -1.60 0.04 -4.36
N ARG A 68 -0.30 0.30 -4.54
CA ARG A 68 0.51 1.07 -3.61
C ARG A 68 0.88 2.39 -4.27
N PRO A 69 0.26 3.53 -3.90
CA PRO A 69 0.62 4.83 -4.47
C PRO A 69 2.02 5.21 -4.00
N GLY A 70 3.01 4.97 -4.85
CA GLY A 70 4.44 5.14 -4.57
C GLY A 70 5.05 6.33 -5.29
N ARG A 71 6.11 6.87 -4.72
CA ARG A 71 7.03 7.82 -5.33
C ARG A 71 8.45 7.48 -4.89
N ALA A 72 9.45 8.03 -5.57
CA ALA A 72 10.83 7.98 -5.10
C ALA A 72 10.96 8.58 -3.67
N GLU A 73 10.20 9.65 -3.40
CA GLU A 73 10.12 10.28 -2.09
C GLU A 73 8.66 10.64 -1.76
N VAL A 74 8.28 10.49 -0.48
CA VAL A 74 6.98 10.92 0.03
C VAL A 74 6.81 12.41 -0.24
N ARG A 75 5.69 12.78 -0.88
CA ARG A 75 5.33 14.17 -1.07
C ARG A 75 4.54 14.63 0.15
N LEU A 76 5.21 15.34 1.06
CA LEU A 76 4.62 16.00 2.22
C LEU A 76 5.07 17.47 2.28
N ALA A 77 4.27 18.37 1.72
CA ALA A 77 4.54 19.81 1.73
C ALA A 77 3.31 20.60 1.27
N ARG A 78 3.30 21.91 1.53
CA ARG A 78 2.37 22.82 0.86
C ARG A 78 2.63 22.86 -0.65
N ASP A 79 1.57 23.12 -1.40
CA ASP A 79 1.67 23.40 -2.82
C ASP A 79 2.46 24.70 -3.06
N LEU A 80 3.18 24.77 -4.19
CA LEU A 80 4.00 25.92 -4.54
C LEU A 80 3.18 27.11 -5.03
N HIS A 81 1.97 26.87 -5.55
CA HIS A 81 1.11 27.87 -6.15
C HIS A 81 -0.10 28.20 -5.27
N ASP A 82 -0.63 27.23 -4.50
CA ASP A 82 -1.70 27.46 -3.53
C ASP A 82 -1.33 26.95 -2.12
N PRO A 83 -0.88 27.82 -1.19
CA PRO A 83 -0.45 27.40 0.15
C PRO A 83 -1.56 26.81 1.01
N ARG A 84 -2.83 26.87 0.57
CA ARG A 84 -3.96 26.22 1.24
C ARG A 84 -4.02 24.71 0.94
N ILE A 85 -3.34 24.26 -0.12
CA ILE A 85 -3.26 22.85 -0.49
C ILE A 85 -2.05 22.23 0.20
N VAL A 86 -2.27 21.16 0.97
CA VAL A 86 -1.22 20.34 1.56
C VAL A 86 -1.20 18.99 0.86
N HIS A 87 -0.06 18.65 0.27
CA HIS A 87 0.19 17.35 -0.32
C HIS A 87 0.65 16.37 0.74
N CYS A 88 0.12 15.15 0.73
CA CYS A 88 0.53 14.05 1.63
C CYS A 88 0.30 12.69 0.94
N TYR A 89 1.16 12.32 -0.01
CA TYR A 89 1.01 11.10 -0.83
C TYR A 89 2.36 10.49 -1.25
N GLY A 90 2.32 9.31 -1.89
CA GLY A 90 3.52 8.65 -2.41
C GLY A 90 4.23 7.70 -1.44
N HIS A 91 3.53 7.23 -0.41
CA HIS A 91 4.10 6.40 0.66
C HIS A 91 4.43 4.95 0.26
N GLY A 92 3.95 4.48 -0.89
CA GLY A 92 4.17 3.12 -1.36
C GLY A 92 3.75 2.07 -0.31
N GLY A 93 4.66 1.15 0.01
CA GLY A 93 4.42 0.10 1.02
C GLY A 93 4.51 0.55 2.48
N ALA A 94 4.93 1.79 2.75
CA ALA A 94 5.17 2.30 4.10
C ALA A 94 4.02 3.17 4.66
N GLY A 95 2.93 3.35 3.89
CA GLY A 95 1.86 4.29 4.25
C GLY A 95 1.25 4.08 5.63
N PHE A 96 1.05 2.82 6.05
CA PHE A 96 0.53 2.53 7.39
C PHE A 96 1.51 2.92 8.50
N THR A 97 2.78 2.56 8.35
CA THR A 97 3.84 2.85 9.33
C THR A 97 4.05 4.35 9.50
N LEU A 98 3.94 5.13 8.41
CA LEU A 98 4.20 6.57 8.40
C LEU A 98 2.98 7.42 8.74
N ALA A 99 1.77 6.84 8.77
CA ALA A 99 0.51 7.59 8.81
C ALA A 99 0.43 8.62 9.95
N TRP A 100 0.85 8.26 11.16
CA TRP A 100 0.77 9.15 12.33
C TRP A 100 1.74 10.33 12.23
N GLY A 101 3.01 10.08 11.90
CA GLY A 101 4.00 11.15 11.71
C GLY A 101 3.60 12.09 10.57
N CYS A 102 3.13 11.54 9.45
CA CYS A 102 2.64 12.36 8.35
C CYS A 102 1.42 13.21 8.75
N ALA A 103 0.51 12.68 9.56
CA ALA A 103 -0.62 13.44 10.08
C ALA A 103 -0.17 14.60 10.98
N GLU A 104 0.81 14.37 11.85
CA GLU A 104 1.39 15.42 12.71
C GLU A 104 2.08 16.51 11.88
N ASP A 105 2.87 16.13 10.89
CA ASP A 105 3.54 17.07 9.97
C ASP A 105 2.52 17.90 9.18
N VAL A 106 1.44 17.27 8.68
CA VAL A 106 0.34 17.97 8.00
C VAL A 106 -0.32 18.98 8.94
N VAL A 107 -0.59 18.61 10.20
CA VAL A 107 -1.13 19.55 11.20
C VAL A 107 -0.17 20.72 11.44
N GLY A 108 1.14 20.45 11.51
CA GLY A 108 2.17 21.49 11.62
C GLY A 108 2.14 22.48 10.44
N LEU A 109 2.04 21.94 9.22
CA LEU A 109 1.92 22.75 8.01
C LEU A 109 0.62 23.56 7.99
N VAL A 110 -0.50 23.04 8.48
CA VAL A 110 -1.77 23.76 8.52
C VAL A 110 -1.76 24.88 9.58
N ARG A 111 -1.16 24.64 10.75
CA ARG A 111 -1.14 25.60 11.86
C ARG A 111 -0.18 26.77 11.66
N THR A 112 0.89 26.57 10.90
CA THR A 112 1.85 27.64 10.60
C THR A 112 1.17 28.67 9.70
N SER A 113 0.69 29.77 10.28
CA SER A 113 0.11 30.88 9.53
C SER A 113 1.20 31.52 8.67
N THR A 114 0.95 31.67 7.37
CA THR A 114 1.78 32.49 6.48
C THR A 114 1.52 33.96 6.77
#